data_AF-A0A7F8RJV0-F1
#
_entry.id   AF-A0A7F8RJV0-F1
#
_cell.length_a   1.000
_cell.length_b   1.000
_cell.length_c   1.000
_cell.angle_alpha   90.00
_cell.angle_beta   90.00
_cell.angle_gamma   90.00
#
_symmetry.space_group_name_H-M   'P 1'
#
loop_
_entity.id
_entity.type
_entity.pdbx_description
1 polymer ?
#
loop_
_entity_poly.entity_id
_entity_poly.type
_entity_poly.pdbx_seq_one_letter_code
_entity_poly.pdbx_strand_id
1 'polypeptide(L)'
;MEARGSGRALSRLTSNAECGSPLRSVKEPLWPDGLLWGLLLPGTGLGLSHTTQGFPLPGFRYSKYREPEKYIALDGETLTTEDLVNLGKGRYKIKLTPAAEKKVQKSREVIDSIVKEKTVVYGITTGFGKFARTVIPVSKLEELQVNLVRSHSSAVGKPLIPERCRMLLALRINVLAKGYSGISLETLKQVIEVFNASCLPYVPEKGTVGASGDLAPLSHLALGLIGEGKMWSPKSGWADAKYVLEAHGLKPVVLKPKEVKRFEENLLILTSLYL
;
A
#
# COMPACT_ATOMS: atom_id res chain seq x y z
N MET A 1 21.30 -76.01 -5.79
CA MET A 1 19.94 -76.08 -5.21
C MET A 1 20.01 -77.01 -4.01
N GLU A 2 20.31 -76.49 -2.82
CA GLU A 2 20.05 -77.14 -1.54
C GLU A 2 20.20 -76.13 -0.39
N ALA A 3 19.16 -76.10 0.46
CA ALA A 3 19.14 -75.96 1.91
C ALA A 3 20.02 -74.92 2.68
N ARG A 4 19.29 -74.09 3.46
CA ARG A 4 19.47 -73.79 4.91
C ARG A 4 20.72 -72.95 5.30
N GLY A 5 20.61 -71.90 6.13
CA GLY A 5 19.46 -71.36 6.84
C GLY A 5 19.85 -70.27 7.85
N SER A 6 18.82 -69.82 8.58
CA SER A 6 18.86 -69.18 9.91
C SER A 6 19.51 -67.79 10.00
N GLY A 7 18.81 -66.72 10.39
CA GLY A 7 17.48 -66.69 10.98
C GLY A 7 17.10 -65.35 11.59
N ARG A 8 16.00 -65.46 12.35
CA ARG A 8 15.29 -64.48 13.19
C ARG A 8 14.38 -63.53 12.40
N ALA A 9 13.08 -63.83 12.33
CA ALA A 9 12.07 -63.68 13.41
C ALA A 9 11.78 -62.18 13.60
N LEU A 10 10.55 -61.66 13.46
CA LEU A 10 9.25 -62.24 13.77
C LEU A 10 8.16 -61.49 12.99
N SER A 11 7.18 -62.27 12.53
CA SER A 11 5.73 -61.98 12.43
C SER A 11 5.28 -60.59 11.92
N ARG A 12 4.66 -60.47 10.73
CA ARG A 12 3.25 -60.83 10.41
C ARG A 12 2.29 -60.35 11.52
N LEU A 13 1.28 -59.52 11.30
CA LEU A 13 0.25 -59.61 10.27
C LEU A 13 -0.49 -58.28 10.13
N THR A 14 -1.06 -58.16 8.95
CA THR A 14 -2.17 -57.34 8.50
C THR A 14 -3.43 -57.42 9.38
N SER A 15 -4.22 -56.35 9.27
CA SER A 15 -5.70 -56.26 9.20
C SER A 15 -6.43 -55.59 10.38
N ASN A 16 -7.12 -54.51 10.00
CA ASN A 16 -8.37 -53.91 10.48
C ASN A 16 -8.86 -54.17 11.91
N ALA A 17 -9.04 -53.08 12.66
CA ALA A 17 -10.25 -52.83 13.46
C ALA A 17 -10.29 -51.36 13.93
N GLU A 18 -11.52 -50.86 14.07
CA GLU A 18 -11.93 -49.54 14.55
C GLU A 18 -11.54 -49.27 16.02
N CYS A 19 -11.74 -48.00 16.45
CA CYS A 19 -12.14 -47.54 17.78
C CYS A 19 -11.17 -46.52 18.46
N GLY A 20 -11.74 -45.41 18.94
CA GLY A 20 -11.29 -44.73 20.16
C GLY A 20 -10.60 -43.36 20.02
N SER A 21 -11.38 -42.28 20.12
CA SER A 21 -10.95 -41.00 20.74
C SER A 21 -10.48 -41.22 22.21
N PRO A 22 -9.72 -40.33 22.91
CA PRO A 22 -9.70 -38.85 22.80
C PRO A 22 -8.33 -38.14 23.09
N LEU A 23 -8.35 -36.79 23.14
CA LEU A 23 -7.34 -35.84 23.68
C LEU A 23 -6.24 -35.41 22.68
N ARG A 24 -5.91 -34.13 22.47
CA ARG A 24 -5.85 -32.99 23.40
C ARG A 24 -6.29 -31.68 22.74
N SER A 25 -6.98 -30.86 23.53
CA SER A 25 -7.17 -29.43 23.30
C SER A 25 -5.82 -28.72 23.19
N VAL A 26 -5.63 -27.95 22.11
CA VAL A 26 -4.60 -26.92 22.05
C VAL A 26 -5.28 -25.61 22.42
N LYS A 27 -4.85 -25.08 23.56
CA LYS A 27 -5.36 -23.89 24.24
C LYS A 27 -5.32 -22.66 23.31
N GLU A 28 -6.44 -21.96 23.25
CA GLU A 28 -6.53 -20.57 22.83
C GLU A 28 -5.68 -19.68 23.75
N PRO A 29 -5.00 -18.64 23.23
CA PRO A 29 -4.36 -17.65 24.10
C PRO A 29 -5.44 -16.82 24.81
N LEU A 30 -5.49 -17.02 26.13
CA LEU A 30 -6.20 -16.20 27.11
C LEU A 30 -5.70 -14.74 27.02
N TRP A 31 -6.53 -13.83 26.50
CA TRP A 31 -6.44 -12.41 26.85
C TRP A 31 -7.33 -12.17 28.08
N PRO A 32 -6.83 -11.49 29.13
CA PRO A 32 -7.62 -11.26 30.34
C PRO A 32 -8.87 -10.44 30.04
N ASP A 33 -9.97 -10.90 30.63
CA ASP A 33 -11.30 -10.32 30.56
C ASP A 33 -11.36 -8.87 31.04
N GLY A 34 -12.17 -8.09 30.34
CA GLY A 34 -13.15 -7.21 30.95
C GLY A 34 -12.62 -5.98 31.70
N LEU A 35 -12.36 -4.90 30.98
CA LEU A 35 -12.62 -3.51 31.42
C LEU A 35 -12.28 -2.56 30.25
N LEU A 36 -13.30 -2.15 29.48
CA LEU A 36 -13.38 -0.91 28.65
C LEU A 36 -14.38 -0.99 27.47
N TRP A 37 -15.46 -1.79 27.56
CA TRP A 37 -16.54 -1.81 26.55
C TRP A 37 -17.90 -1.37 27.11
N GLY A 38 -17.90 -0.33 27.94
CA GLY A 38 -19.13 0.21 28.50
C GLY A 38 -19.01 1.69 28.73
N LEU A 39 -19.05 2.49 27.66
CA LEU A 39 -19.47 3.90 27.65
C LEU A 39 -19.36 4.42 26.21
N LEU A 40 -20.52 4.52 25.55
CA LEU A 40 -20.88 5.45 24.46
C LEU A 40 -21.78 4.77 23.43
N LEU A 41 -23.02 4.49 23.82
CA LEU A 41 -24.21 4.78 23.00
C LEU A 41 -25.41 4.93 23.95
N PRO A 42 -26.26 5.93 23.72
CA PRO A 42 -27.67 5.64 23.62
C PRO A 42 -28.16 5.99 22.21
N GLY A 43 -28.88 5.03 21.62
CA GLY A 43 -29.60 5.23 20.38
C GLY A 43 -30.92 5.98 20.59
N THR A 44 -31.36 6.63 19.52
CA THR A 44 -32.73 6.79 18.99
C THR A 44 -32.47 7.54 17.66
N GLY A 45 -32.75 7.02 16.46
CA GLY A 45 -34.03 6.57 15.95
C GLY A 45 -34.74 7.75 15.30
N LEU A 46 -34.59 7.97 13.97
CA LEU A 46 -35.59 8.51 13.02
C LEU A 46 -34.97 8.97 11.69
N GLY A 47 -35.63 8.58 10.58
CA GLY A 47 -35.79 9.44 9.41
C GLY A 47 -34.88 9.20 8.20
N LEU A 48 -35.29 8.30 7.30
CA LEU A 48 -34.87 8.32 5.90
C LEU A 48 -35.40 9.59 5.21
N SER A 49 -34.49 10.38 4.64
CA SER A 49 -34.82 11.24 3.49
C SER A 49 -33.61 11.32 2.56
N HIS A 50 -33.80 10.82 1.34
CA HIS A 50 -32.86 11.02 0.24
C HIS A 50 -32.90 12.49 -0.17
N THR A 51 -31.84 13.22 0.19
CA THR A 51 -31.59 14.53 -0.39
C THR A 51 -30.12 14.59 -0.80
N THR A 52 -29.88 14.57 -2.11
CA THR A 52 -28.60 14.86 -2.75
C THR A 52 -28.29 16.34 -2.54
N GLN A 53 -27.83 16.69 -1.34
CA GLN A 53 -27.29 18.02 -1.06
C GLN A 53 -25.78 17.97 -1.21
N GLY A 54 -25.29 18.63 -2.26
CA GLY A 54 -23.87 18.91 -2.43
C GLY A 54 -23.37 19.65 -1.20
N PHE A 55 -22.38 19.07 -0.52
CA PHE A 55 -21.79 19.66 0.67
C PHE A 55 -20.69 20.66 0.28
N PRO A 56 -20.82 21.95 0.60
CA PRO A 56 -19.70 22.86 0.57
C PRO A 56 -18.84 22.53 1.80
N LEU A 57 -17.64 21.99 1.58
CA LEU A 57 -16.64 21.93 2.64
C LEU A 57 -16.31 23.38 3.05
N PRO A 58 -16.18 23.68 4.36
CA PRO A 58 -15.81 25.02 4.81
C PRO A 58 -14.49 25.40 4.14
N GLY A 59 -14.53 26.54 3.45
CA GLY A 59 -13.48 26.98 2.54
C GLY A 59 -12.17 27.25 3.26
N PHE A 60 -11.32 26.24 3.38
CA PHE A 60 -9.88 26.47 3.31
C PHE A 60 -9.60 26.88 1.87
N ARG A 61 -9.76 28.18 1.61
CA ARG A 61 -9.16 28.79 0.42
C ARG A 61 -7.68 28.52 0.56
N TYR A 62 -7.14 27.66 -0.31
CA TYR A 62 -5.73 27.65 -0.68
C TYR A 62 -5.45 29.00 -1.36
N SER A 63 -5.61 30.11 -0.63
CA SER A 63 -5.58 31.46 -1.15
C SER A 63 -4.13 31.75 -1.50
N LYS A 64 -3.85 31.56 -2.81
CA LYS A 64 -2.56 31.65 -3.50
C LYS A 64 -1.70 30.39 -3.35
N TYR A 65 -2.13 29.27 -3.94
CA TYR A 65 -1.17 28.26 -4.39
C TYR A 65 -0.12 28.97 -5.25
N ARG A 66 1.15 28.94 -4.81
CA ARG A 66 2.29 29.38 -5.59
C ARG A 66 3.09 28.14 -5.94
N GLU A 67 3.38 27.98 -7.22
CA GLU A 67 4.22 26.86 -7.66
C GLU A 67 5.61 27.00 -7.02
N PRO A 68 6.10 25.96 -6.31
CA PRO A 68 7.40 26.04 -5.67
C PRO A 68 8.54 26.03 -6.69
N GLU A 69 9.46 26.98 -6.55
CA GLU A 69 10.64 27.11 -7.41
C GLU A 69 11.85 26.33 -6.87
N LYS A 70 11.86 26.06 -5.56
CA LYS A 70 12.96 25.38 -4.87
C LYS A 70 12.74 23.87 -4.80
N TYR A 71 13.83 23.12 -4.84
CA TYR A 71 13.83 21.67 -4.71
C TYR A 71 14.48 21.21 -3.42
N ILE A 72 13.92 20.18 -2.80
CA ILE A 72 14.61 19.34 -1.82
C ILE A 72 15.07 18.05 -2.49
N ALA A 73 16.30 17.63 -2.21
CA ALA A 73 16.83 16.36 -2.70
C ALA A 73 16.58 15.26 -1.68
N LEU A 74 15.89 14.19 -2.07
CA LEU A 74 15.65 13.03 -1.21
C LEU A 74 16.66 11.92 -1.49
N ASP A 75 17.24 11.38 -0.43
CA ASP A 75 18.16 10.24 -0.44
C ASP A 75 17.58 8.98 0.23
N GLY A 76 16.40 9.12 0.85
CA GLY A 76 15.73 8.09 1.64
C GLY A 76 16.08 8.05 3.12
N GLU A 77 17.05 8.84 3.59
CA GLU A 77 17.65 8.73 4.92
C GLU A 77 17.65 10.04 5.71
N THR A 78 17.75 11.20 5.06
CA THR A 78 18.01 12.49 5.72
C THR A 78 16.80 13.43 5.78
N LEU A 79 15.62 13.02 5.30
CA LEU A 79 14.41 13.85 5.35
C LEU A 79 14.00 14.17 6.79
N THR A 80 13.96 15.46 7.15
CA THR A 80 13.57 15.92 8.48
C THR A 80 12.06 16.17 8.61
N THR A 81 11.56 16.29 9.84
CA THR A 81 10.15 16.67 10.11
C THR A 81 9.85 18.08 9.63
N GLU A 82 10.81 19.01 9.74
CA GLU A 82 10.66 20.37 9.22
C GLU A 82 10.53 20.38 7.69
N ASP A 83 11.39 19.63 7.00
CA ASP A 83 11.30 19.45 5.55
C ASP A 83 9.94 18.89 5.14
N LEU A 84 9.45 17.88 5.87
CA LEU A 84 8.14 17.28 5.63
C LEU A 84 7.01 18.30 5.76
N VAL A 85 7.01 19.11 6.82
CA VAL A 85 6.02 20.19 7.02
C VAL A 85 6.11 21.21 5.89
N ASN A 86 7.32 21.59 5.46
CA ASN A 86 7.52 22.53 4.36
C ASN A 86 7.06 21.94 3.00
N LEU A 87 7.24 20.64 2.78
CA LEU A 87 6.72 19.91 1.64
C LEU A 87 5.18 19.89 1.65
N GLY A 88 4.57 19.64 2.81
CA GLY A 88 3.11 19.71 3.01
C GLY A 88 2.52 21.08 2.67
N LYS A 89 3.16 22.15 3.15
CA LYS A 89 2.80 23.55 2.85
C LYS A 89 3.08 23.97 1.41
N GLY A 90 3.69 23.09 0.62
CA GLY A 90 3.97 23.31 -0.78
C GLY A 90 5.09 24.28 -1.11
N ARG A 91 6.07 24.41 -0.22
CA ARG A 91 7.23 25.30 -0.39
C ARG A 91 8.34 24.72 -1.28
N TYR A 92 8.34 23.39 -1.46
CA TYR A 92 9.37 22.68 -2.21
C TYR A 92 8.80 21.68 -3.21
N LYS A 93 9.54 21.52 -4.31
CA LYS A 93 9.50 20.35 -5.20
C LYS A 93 10.47 19.28 -4.71
N ILE A 94 10.27 18.04 -5.11
CA ILE A 94 11.14 16.91 -4.81
C ILE A 94 12.00 16.59 -6.04
N LYS A 95 13.26 16.24 -5.79
CA LYS A 95 14.14 15.51 -6.72
C LYS A 95 14.87 14.41 -5.97
N LEU A 96 15.37 13.39 -6.67
CA LEU A 96 16.21 12.37 -6.05
C LEU A 96 17.68 12.79 -6.09
N THR A 97 18.46 12.33 -5.10
CA THR A 97 19.92 12.39 -5.20
C THR A 97 20.43 11.36 -6.22
N PRO A 98 21.57 11.60 -6.90
CA PRO A 98 22.15 10.60 -7.81
C PRO A 98 22.46 9.26 -7.12
N ALA A 99 22.78 9.29 -5.83
CA ALA A 99 23.00 8.09 -5.03
C ALA A 99 21.69 7.29 -4.84
N ALA A 100 20.58 7.95 -4.54
CA ALA A 100 19.28 7.29 -4.42
C ALA A 100 18.80 6.72 -5.76
N GLU A 101 19.00 7.43 -6.88
CA GLU A 101 18.66 6.89 -8.20
C GLU A 101 19.40 5.57 -8.47
N LYS A 102 20.70 5.50 -8.15
CA LYS A 102 21.50 4.26 -8.27
C LYS A 102 21.01 3.15 -7.35
N LYS A 103 20.66 3.46 -6.09
CA LYS A 103 20.10 2.48 -5.14
C LYS A 103 18.80 1.87 -5.69
N VAL A 104 17.90 2.71 -6.22
CA VAL A 104 16.62 2.28 -6.80
C VAL A 104 16.82 1.40 -8.03
N GLN A 105 17.71 1.79 -8.95
CA GLN A 105 18.03 1.00 -10.14
C GLN A 105 18.57 -0.39 -9.78
N LYS A 106 19.57 -0.45 -8.88
CA LYS A 106 20.16 -1.73 -8.43
C LYS A 106 19.12 -2.63 -7.76
N SER A 107 18.21 -2.07 -6.97
CA SER A 107 17.08 -2.80 -6.38
C SER A 107 16.20 -3.44 -7.45
N ARG A 108 15.93 -2.68 -8.51
CA ARG A 108 15.05 -3.11 -9.60
C ARG A 108 15.68 -4.24 -10.43
N GLU A 109 16.97 -4.15 -10.71
CA GLU A 109 17.72 -5.19 -11.43
C GLU A 109 17.59 -6.58 -10.79
N VAL A 110 17.60 -6.65 -9.44
CA VAL A 110 17.41 -7.91 -8.70
C VAL A 110 16.00 -8.48 -8.90
N ILE A 111 14.98 -7.62 -8.93
CA ILE A 111 13.60 -8.09 -9.20
C ILE A 111 13.46 -8.56 -10.63
N ASP A 112 14.02 -7.82 -11.59
CA ASP A 112 13.95 -8.16 -13.00
C ASP A 112 14.70 -9.47 -13.31
N SER A 113 15.83 -9.75 -12.64
CA SER A 113 16.53 -11.03 -12.76
C SER A 113 15.69 -12.19 -12.23
N ILE A 114 15.06 -12.05 -11.06
CA ILE A 114 14.16 -13.07 -10.47
C ILE A 114 12.99 -13.39 -11.41
N VAL A 115 12.37 -12.35 -12.00
CA VAL A 115 11.25 -12.52 -12.93
C VAL A 115 11.72 -13.22 -14.21
N LYS A 116 12.88 -12.83 -14.75
CA LYS A 116 13.47 -13.43 -15.96
C LYS A 116 13.83 -14.90 -15.76
N GLU A 117 14.36 -15.26 -14.59
CA GLU A 117 14.72 -16.63 -14.21
C GLU A 117 13.50 -17.51 -13.90
N LYS A 118 12.29 -16.95 -13.88
CA LYS A 118 11.03 -17.62 -13.51
C LYS A 118 11.09 -18.27 -12.11
N THR A 119 11.92 -17.73 -11.22
CA THR A 119 12.07 -18.23 -9.86
C THR A 119 10.79 -17.97 -9.06
N VAL A 120 10.33 -18.98 -8.32
CA VAL A 120 9.13 -18.86 -7.47
C VAL A 120 9.48 -18.07 -6.22
N VAL A 121 9.07 -16.80 -6.17
CA VAL A 121 9.35 -15.89 -5.05
C VAL A 121 8.06 -15.25 -4.55
N TYR A 122 7.88 -15.24 -3.22
CA TYR A 122 6.69 -14.75 -2.56
C TYR A 122 6.33 -13.31 -2.94
N GLY A 123 5.10 -13.14 -3.45
CA GLY A 123 4.56 -11.85 -3.85
C GLY A 123 5.33 -11.15 -4.98
N ILE A 124 6.16 -11.89 -5.74
CA ILE A 124 6.72 -11.48 -7.04
C ILE A 124 6.06 -12.32 -8.13
N THR A 125 6.16 -13.66 -8.04
CA THR A 125 5.59 -14.62 -9.02
C THR A 125 4.45 -15.47 -8.42
N THR A 126 4.04 -15.16 -7.20
CA THR A 126 2.98 -15.83 -6.45
C THR A 126 1.98 -14.83 -5.88
N GLY A 127 0.78 -15.31 -5.52
CA GLY A 127 -0.27 -14.50 -4.88
C GLY A 127 0.06 -14.03 -3.45
N PHE A 128 -0.92 -13.40 -2.80
CA PHE A 128 -0.77 -12.78 -1.48
C PHE A 128 -1.65 -13.44 -0.41
N GLY A 129 -1.23 -13.40 0.86
CA GLY A 129 -2.00 -13.93 1.99
C GLY A 129 -2.32 -15.42 1.81
N LYS A 130 -3.62 -15.77 1.84
CA LYS A 130 -4.09 -17.14 1.61
C LYS A 130 -3.67 -17.72 0.25
N PHE A 131 -3.35 -16.85 -0.73
CA PHE A 131 -2.89 -17.23 -2.07
C PHE A 131 -1.37 -17.23 -2.23
N ALA A 132 -0.60 -17.17 -1.15
CA ALA A 132 0.87 -17.18 -1.17
C ALA A 132 1.49 -18.39 -1.92
N ARG A 133 0.75 -19.49 -2.06
CA ARG A 133 1.18 -20.71 -2.77
C ARG A 133 0.67 -20.80 -4.21
N THR A 134 -0.13 -19.85 -4.66
CA THR A 134 -0.67 -19.84 -6.03
C THR A 134 0.32 -19.14 -6.96
N VAL A 135 0.84 -19.86 -7.96
CA VAL A 135 1.70 -19.29 -8.99
C VAL A 135 0.84 -18.47 -9.95
N ILE A 136 1.25 -17.22 -10.21
CA ILE A 136 0.52 -16.31 -11.08
C ILE A 136 1.25 -16.24 -12.44
N PRO A 137 0.55 -16.47 -13.56
CA PRO A 137 1.13 -16.30 -14.88
C PRO A 137 1.69 -14.89 -15.07
N VAL A 138 2.84 -14.76 -15.72
CA VAL A 138 3.51 -13.46 -15.96
C VAL A 138 2.57 -12.46 -16.65
N SER A 139 1.74 -12.94 -17.58
CA SER A 139 0.75 -12.12 -18.30
C SER A 139 -0.36 -11.52 -17.40
N LYS A 140 -0.55 -12.05 -16.19
CA LYS A 140 -1.55 -11.56 -15.22
C LYS A 140 -0.94 -10.75 -14.09
N LEU A 141 0.38 -10.55 -14.04
CA LEU A 141 1.04 -9.87 -12.92
C LEU A 141 0.65 -8.39 -12.84
N GLU A 142 0.52 -7.70 -13.97
CA GLU A 142 0.07 -6.29 -14.01
C GLU A 142 -1.39 -6.16 -13.57
N GLU A 143 -2.26 -7.01 -14.09
CA GLU A 143 -3.67 -7.06 -13.68
C GLU A 143 -3.82 -7.34 -12.18
N LEU A 144 -3.01 -8.26 -11.64
CA LEU A 144 -2.95 -8.53 -10.21
C LEU A 144 -2.56 -7.29 -9.40
N GLN A 145 -1.57 -6.52 -9.86
CA GLN A 145 -1.18 -5.27 -9.18
C GLN A 145 -2.37 -4.30 -9.10
N VAL A 146 -3.03 -4.03 -10.22
CA VAL A 146 -4.18 -3.11 -10.27
C VAL A 146 -5.33 -3.61 -9.39
N ASN A 147 -5.64 -4.91 -9.43
CA ASN A 147 -6.70 -5.49 -8.62
C ASN A 147 -6.41 -5.42 -7.12
N LEU A 148 -5.14 -5.51 -6.70
CA LEU A 148 -4.76 -5.32 -5.29
C LEU A 148 -5.09 -3.90 -4.84
N VAL A 149 -4.67 -2.89 -5.60
CA VAL A 149 -4.98 -1.48 -5.31
C VAL A 149 -6.48 -1.28 -5.15
N ARG A 150 -7.27 -1.77 -6.11
CA ARG A 150 -8.74 -1.65 -6.05
C ARG A 150 -9.33 -2.36 -4.84
N SER A 151 -8.85 -3.57 -4.53
CA SER A 151 -9.39 -4.38 -3.42
C SER A 151 -9.07 -3.81 -2.05
N HIS A 152 -7.92 -3.15 -1.90
CA HIS A 152 -7.46 -2.57 -0.64
C HIS A 152 -7.91 -1.12 -0.44
N SER A 153 -8.38 -0.42 -1.47
CA SER A 153 -8.97 0.93 -1.38
C SER A 153 -10.36 0.93 -0.70
N SER A 154 -10.44 0.39 0.52
CA SER A 154 -11.65 0.27 1.34
C SER A 154 -11.78 1.35 2.43
N ALA A 155 -10.85 2.31 2.47
CA ALA A 155 -10.91 3.45 3.39
C ALA A 155 -12.14 4.34 3.10
N VAL A 156 -12.66 5.00 4.14
CA VAL A 156 -13.89 5.81 4.10
C VAL A 156 -13.72 7.15 4.83
N GLY A 157 -14.67 8.05 4.64
CA GLY A 157 -14.69 9.36 5.30
C GLY A 157 -14.22 10.50 4.38
N LYS A 158 -13.94 11.65 4.99
CA LYS A 158 -13.49 12.85 4.27
C LYS A 158 -12.09 12.64 3.72
N PRO A 159 -11.73 13.28 2.60
CA PRO A 159 -10.36 13.22 2.12
C PRO A 159 -9.42 13.93 3.09
N LEU A 160 -8.18 13.45 3.18
CA LEU A 160 -7.08 14.18 3.76
C LEU A 160 -7.02 15.57 3.12
N ILE A 161 -6.77 16.59 3.95
CA ILE A 161 -6.47 17.93 3.44
C ILE A 161 -5.23 17.87 2.53
N PRO A 162 -5.15 18.71 1.48
CA PRO A 162 -4.05 18.70 0.52
C PRO A 162 -2.66 18.67 1.17
N GLU A 163 -2.48 19.44 2.25
CA GLU A 163 -1.20 19.50 2.98
C GLU A 163 -0.78 18.14 3.53
N ARG A 164 -1.70 17.41 4.17
CA ARG A 164 -1.45 16.07 4.72
C ARG A 164 -1.27 15.03 3.62
N CYS A 165 -2.06 15.07 2.56
CA CYS A 165 -1.88 14.17 1.41
C CYS A 165 -0.51 14.37 0.75
N ARG A 166 -0.06 15.63 0.65
CA ARG A 166 1.27 15.97 0.14
C ARG A 166 2.38 15.46 1.05
N MET A 167 2.24 15.58 2.37
CA MET A 167 3.20 14.97 3.33
C MET A 167 3.25 13.44 3.20
N LEU A 168 2.09 12.78 3.12
CA LEU A 168 1.98 11.33 2.92
C LEU A 168 2.72 10.89 1.65
N LEU A 169 2.51 11.59 0.54
CA LEU A 169 3.17 11.30 -0.74
C LEU A 169 4.68 11.55 -0.68
N ALA A 170 5.13 12.64 -0.04
CA ALA A 170 6.54 12.92 0.18
C ALA A 170 7.25 11.82 1.00
N LEU A 171 6.63 11.36 2.09
CA LEU A 171 7.16 10.25 2.89
C LEU A 171 7.25 8.97 2.07
N ARG A 172 6.22 8.67 1.28
CA ARG A 172 6.20 7.51 0.39
C ARG A 172 7.36 7.56 -0.61
N ILE A 173 7.60 8.72 -1.23
CA ILE A 173 8.73 8.92 -2.15
C ILE A 173 10.06 8.70 -1.42
N ASN A 174 10.23 9.27 -0.22
CA ASN A 174 11.47 9.12 0.56
C ASN A 174 11.73 7.65 0.92
N VAL A 175 10.72 6.91 1.37
CA VAL A 175 10.85 5.47 1.68
C VAL A 175 11.24 4.68 0.42
N LEU A 176 10.65 5.00 -0.73
CA LEU A 176 10.99 4.35 -2.00
C LEU A 176 12.42 4.67 -2.47
N ALA A 177 12.92 5.88 -2.19
CA ALA A 177 14.27 6.33 -2.52
C ALA A 177 15.38 5.52 -1.80
N LYS A 178 15.05 4.81 -0.70
CA LYS A 178 16.02 3.92 -0.02
C LYS A 178 16.52 2.76 -0.90
N GLY A 179 15.77 2.38 -1.94
CA GLY A 179 16.20 1.33 -2.88
C GLY A 179 16.07 -0.10 -2.35
N TYR A 180 15.12 -0.37 -1.45
CA TYR A 180 14.80 -1.73 -0.97
C TYR A 180 13.42 -2.23 -1.43
N SER A 181 12.71 -1.44 -2.22
CA SER A 181 11.36 -1.75 -2.70
C SER A 181 11.36 -2.56 -4.00
N GLY A 182 12.36 -2.39 -4.88
CA GLY A 182 12.29 -2.94 -6.25
C GLY A 182 11.35 -2.18 -7.17
N ILE A 183 10.95 -0.95 -6.80
CA ILE A 183 10.25 -0.03 -7.71
C ILE A 183 11.17 0.38 -8.87
N SER A 184 10.63 0.53 -10.06
CA SER A 184 11.41 1.08 -11.17
C SER A 184 11.66 2.58 -10.98
N LEU A 185 12.83 3.05 -11.43
CA LEU A 185 13.16 4.47 -11.36
C LEU A 185 12.18 5.32 -12.16
N GLU A 186 11.67 4.79 -13.27
CA GLU A 186 10.64 5.41 -14.10
C GLU A 186 9.36 5.67 -13.29
N THR A 187 8.81 4.63 -12.65
CA THR A 187 7.62 4.73 -11.79
C THR A 187 7.85 5.76 -10.67
N LEU A 188 9.01 5.73 -10.00
CA LEU A 188 9.32 6.68 -8.94
C LEU A 188 9.42 8.13 -9.45
N LYS A 189 9.98 8.35 -10.65
CA LYS A 189 10.03 9.66 -11.29
C LYS A 189 8.63 10.19 -11.63
N GLN A 190 7.74 9.35 -12.16
CA GLN A 190 6.35 9.72 -12.41
C GLN A 190 5.63 10.15 -11.12
N VAL A 191 5.83 9.41 -10.03
CA VAL A 191 5.25 9.79 -8.72
C VAL A 191 5.79 11.14 -8.23
N ILE A 192 7.08 11.43 -8.46
CA ILE A 192 7.68 12.73 -8.15
C ILE A 192 7.10 13.84 -9.03
N GLU A 193 6.87 13.59 -10.32
CA GLU A 193 6.22 14.54 -11.22
C GLU A 193 4.80 14.89 -10.77
N VAL A 194 4.01 13.88 -10.39
CA VAL A 194 2.68 14.06 -9.79
C VAL A 194 2.74 14.90 -8.52
N PHE A 195 3.69 14.61 -7.62
CA PHE A 195 3.92 15.42 -6.41
C PHE A 195 4.27 16.87 -6.75
N ASN A 196 5.19 17.07 -7.70
CA ASN A 196 5.68 18.39 -8.09
C ASN A 196 4.59 19.24 -8.77
N ALA A 197 3.67 18.60 -9.50
CA ALA A 197 2.48 19.22 -10.06
C ALA A 197 1.37 19.48 -9.02
N SER A 198 1.58 19.05 -7.76
CA SER A 198 0.57 19.13 -6.68
C SER A 198 -0.75 18.46 -7.05
N CYS A 199 -0.64 17.36 -7.80
CA CYS A 199 -1.72 16.45 -8.13
C CYS A 199 -1.83 15.41 -7.00
N LEU A 200 -2.87 15.52 -6.16
CA LEU A 200 -2.95 14.84 -4.87
C LEU A 200 -4.13 13.85 -4.84
N PRO A 201 -3.89 12.54 -4.75
CA PRO A 201 -4.96 11.53 -4.71
C PRO A 201 -5.97 11.76 -3.58
N TYR A 202 -7.21 11.34 -3.81
CA TYR A 202 -8.25 11.28 -2.79
C TYR A 202 -7.92 10.16 -1.81
N VAL A 203 -7.44 10.52 -0.62
CA VAL A 203 -7.12 9.57 0.45
C VAL A 203 -8.11 9.78 1.59
N PRO A 204 -9.02 8.83 1.89
CA PRO A 204 -9.96 8.96 2.99
C PRO A 204 -9.25 8.93 4.36
N GLU A 205 -9.79 9.67 5.33
CA GLU A 205 -9.19 9.82 6.67
C GLU A 205 -9.34 8.59 7.58
N LYS A 206 -10.28 7.67 7.31
CA LYS A 206 -10.54 6.46 8.13
C LYS A 206 -10.33 5.19 7.34
N GLY A 207 -9.86 4.12 7.99
CA GLY A 207 -9.72 2.80 7.37
C GLY A 207 -8.39 2.10 7.64
N THR A 208 -7.47 2.72 8.39
CA THR A 208 -6.29 2.03 8.92
C THR A 208 -6.61 1.37 10.26
N VAL A 209 -6.10 0.16 10.48
CA VAL A 209 -6.21 -0.58 11.74
C VAL A 209 -4.92 -0.50 12.57
N GLY A 210 -3.93 0.29 12.14
CA GLY A 210 -2.69 0.57 12.89
C GLY A 210 -1.76 -0.62 13.15
N ALA A 211 -2.14 -1.85 12.81
CA ALA A 211 -1.40 -3.07 13.14
C ALA A 211 -0.45 -3.57 12.03
N SER A 212 -0.75 -3.31 10.75
CA SER A 212 0.00 -3.86 9.61
C SER A 212 0.30 -2.86 8.49
N GLY A 213 0.39 -1.58 8.83
CA GLY A 213 0.60 -0.48 7.88
C GLY A 213 -0.69 0.14 7.37
N ASP A 214 -0.60 1.37 6.87
CA ASP A 214 -1.72 2.15 6.36
C ASP A 214 -2.17 1.68 4.97
N LEU A 215 -2.48 0.39 4.87
CA LEU A 215 -2.73 -0.29 3.60
C LEU A 215 -3.85 0.38 2.83
N ALA A 216 -5.03 0.56 3.44
CA ALA A 216 -6.17 1.12 2.72
C ALA A 216 -5.93 2.57 2.26
N PRO A 217 -5.37 3.48 3.09
CA PRO A 217 -5.07 4.83 2.64
C PRO A 217 -3.93 4.93 1.61
N LEU A 218 -2.91 4.07 1.70
CA LEU A 218 -1.87 3.98 0.68
C LEU A 218 -2.38 3.36 -0.63
N SER A 219 -3.38 2.48 -0.56
CA SER A 219 -4.07 1.96 -1.74
C SER A 219 -4.88 3.06 -2.43
N HIS A 220 -5.56 3.92 -1.67
CA HIS A 220 -6.23 5.11 -2.22
C HIS A 220 -5.22 6.10 -2.83
N LEU A 221 -4.04 6.23 -2.25
CA LEU A 221 -2.94 7.00 -2.84
C LEU A 221 -2.51 6.40 -4.18
N ALA A 222 -2.30 5.08 -4.25
CA ALA A 222 -1.97 4.38 -5.49
C ALA A 222 -3.09 4.47 -6.54
N LEU A 223 -4.35 4.39 -6.11
CA LEU A 223 -5.53 4.44 -6.98
C LEU A 223 -5.55 5.75 -7.80
N GLY A 224 -5.30 6.89 -7.15
CA GLY A 224 -5.19 8.17 -7.85
C GLY A 224 -3.99 8.23 -8.80
N LEU A 225 -2.85 7.64 -8.44
CA LEU A 225 -1.65 7.62 -9.29
C LEU A 225 -1.84 6.80 -10.57
N ILE A 226 -2.61 5.71 -10.51
CA ILE A 226 -2.97 4.93 -11.69
C ILE A 226 -4.12 5.55 -12.49
N GLY A 227 -4.55 6.76 -12.13
CA GLY A 227 -5.60 7.51 -12.84
C GLY A 227 -7.03 7.10 -12.48
N GLU A 228 -7.22 6.30 -11.44
CA GLU A 228 -8.53 5.87 -10.94
C GLU A 228 -8.98 6.69 -9.71
N GLY A 229 -10.29 6.78 -9.49
CA GLY A 229 -10.85 7.57 -8.40
C GLY A 229 -10.69 9.07 -8.62
N LYS A 230 -10.53 9.82 -7.53
CA LYS A 230 -10.48 11.29 -7.54
C LYS A 230 -9.10 11.80 -7.18
N MET A 231 -8.77 12.97 -7.69
CA MET A 231 -7.55 13.68 -7.38
C MET A 231 -7.83 15.18 -7.24
N TRP A 232 -7.10 15.84 -6.36
CA TRP A 232 -7.12 17.28 -6.21
C TRP A 232 -5.95 17.91 -6.97
N SER A 233 -6.16 19.06 -7.59
CA SER A 233 -5.06 19.92 -8.02
C SER A 233 -5.40 21.41 -7.81
N PRO A 234 -4.38 22.29 -7.82
CA PRO A 234 -4.60 23.73 -7.79
C PRO A 234 -5.42 24.26 -8.98
N LYS A 235 -5.36 23.58 -10.13
CA LYS A 235 -6.07 24.00 -11.35
C LYS A 235 -7.53 23.53 -11.38
N SER A 236 -7.80 22.32 -10.93
CA SER A 236 -9.11 21.65 -11.07
C SER A 236 -9.92 21.58 -9.78
N GLY A 237 -9.30 21.79 -8.61
CA GLY A 237 -9.86 21.28 -7.36
C GLY A 237 -10.00 19.75 -7.42
N TRP A 238 -11.02 19.21 -6.75
CA TRP A 238 -11.33 17.78 -6.79
C TRP A 238 -12.02 17.40 -8.12
N ALA A 239 -11.40 16.51 -8.90
CA ALA A 239 -11.96 15.95 -10.12
C ALA A 239 -11.48 14.50 -10.31
N ASP A 240 -11.90 13.81 -11.37
CA ASP A 240 -11.44 12.44 -11.64
C ASP A 240 -9.93 12.42 -11.94
N ALA A 241 -9.22 11.46 -11.35
CA ALA A 241 -7.77 11.41 -11.35
C ALA A 241 -7.18 11.45 -12.77
N LYS A 242 -7.78 10.71 -13.71
CA LYS A 242 -7.42 10.72 -15.12
C LYS A 242 -7.39 12.14 -15.71
N TYR A 243 -8.45 12.91 -15.56
CA TYR A 243 -8.52 14.27 -16.12
C TYR A 243 -7.54 15.22 -15.45
N VAL A 244 -7.33 15.07 -14.14
CA VAL A 244 -6.38 15.92 -13.43
C VAL A 244 -4.94 15.64 -13.89
N LEU A 245 -4.57 14.38 -14.10
CA LEU A 245 -3.27 14.01 -14.67
C LEU A 245 -3.09 14.58 -16.09
N GLU A 246 -4.07 14.36 -16.96
CA GLU A 246 -4.05 14.87 -18.35
C GLU A 246 -3.93 16.40 -18.40
N ALA A 247 -4.66 17.13 -17.54
CA ALA A 247 -4.60 18.59 -17.45
C ALA A 247 -3.22 19.14 -16.98
N HIS A 248 -2.36 18.29 -16.42
CA HIS A 248 -0.99 18.61 -16.05
C HIS A 248 0.04 18.02 -17.02
N GLY A 249 -0.39 17.41 -18.14
CA GLY A 249 0.50 16.74 -19.09
C GLY A 249 1.13 15.45 -18.52
N LEU A 250 0.57 14.92 -17.45
CA LEU A 250 1.03 13.71 -16.77
C LEU A 250 0.26 12.49 -17.28
N LYS A 251 0.91 11.33 -17.24
CA LYS A 251 0.28 10.05 -17.58
C LYS A 251 0.01 9.25 -16.30
N PRO A 252 -1.07 8.45 -16.27
CA PRO A 252 -1.26 7.46 -15.23
C PRO A 252 -0.05 6.55 -15.06
N VAL A 253 0.29 6.25 -13.81
CA VAL A 253 1.39 5.36 -13.46
C VAL A 253 1.04 3.94 -13.90
N VAL A 254 1.93 3.32 -14.68
CA VAL A 254 1.79 1.91 -15.06
C VAL A 254 2.63 1.06 -14.10
N LEU A 255 1.94 0.25 -13.31
CA LEU A 255 2.57 -0.56 -12.26
C LEU A 255 3.20 -1.81 -12.85
N LYS A 256 4.51 -1.94 -12.71
CA LYS A 256 5.24 -3.16 -13.09
C LYS A 256 5.07 -4.25 -12.02
N PRO A 257 5.36 -5.52 -12.32
CA PRO A 257 5.34 -6.58 -11.31
C PRO A 257 6.11 -6.18 -10.03
N LYS A 258 5.54 -6.50 -8.86
CA LYS A 258 6.01 -6.18 -7.48
C LYS A 258 5.77 -4.75 -6.97
N GLU A 259 5.41 -3.80 -7.81
CA GLU A 259 5.40 -2.37 -7.42
C GLU A 259 4.28 -1.99 -6.44
N VAL A 260 3.08 -2.57 -6.54
CA VAL A 260 1.92 -2.22 -5.67
C VAL A 260 2.14 -2.63 -4.24
N LYS A 261 2.55 -3.89 -4.03
CA LYS A 261 2.84 -4.39 -2.69
C LYS A 261 3.79 -3.44 -1.99
N ARG A 262 4.78 -2.92 -2.70
CA ARG A 262 5.81 -2.08 -2.09
C ARG A 262 5.39 -0.64 -1.96
N PHE A 263 4.43 -0.17 -2.75
CA PHE A 263 3.77 1.12 -2.56
C PHE A 263 2.81 1.10 -1.35
N GLU A 264 2.13 -0.03 -1.12
CA GLU A 264 1.15 -0.23 -0.04
C GLU A 264 1.77 -0.74 1.28
N GLU A 265 2.84 -1.53 1.23
CA GLU A 265 3.51 -2.07 2.41
C GLU A 265 4.58 -1.13 2.97
N ASN A 266 4.75 -1.27 4.29
CA ASN A 266 5.74 -0.62 5.14
C ASN A 266 5.59 0.91 5.20
N LEU A 267 4.74 1.37 6.13
CA LEU A 267 5.02 2.41 7.13
C LEU A 267 3.69 2.85 7.79
N LEU A 268 3.72 3.13 9.10
CA LEU A 268 2.62 3.72 9.88
C LEU A 268 2.59 5.24 9.66
N ILE A 269 2.37 5.69 8.43
CA ILE A 269 2.47 7.10 8.03
C ILE A 269 1.31 7.93 8.57
N LEU A 270 0.08 7.40 8.56
CA LEU A 270 -1.08 8.16 8.99
C LEU A 270 -1.06 8.40 10.49
N THR A 271 -0.69 7.40 11.29
CA THR A 271 -0.61 7.56 12.74
C THR A 271 0.31 8.72 13.13
N SER A 272 1.42 8.93 12.39
CA SER A 272 2.35 10.05 12.61
C SER A 272 1.89 11.40 12.02
N LEU A 273 0.89 11.43 11.12
CA LEU A 273 0.31 12.67 10.57
C LEU A 273 -0.85 13.21 11.43
N TYR A 274 -1.40 12.38 12.33
CA TYR A 274 -2.46 12.73 13.26
C TYR A 274 -1.97 13.01 14.69
N LEU A 275 -0.71 12.70 14.99
CA LEU A 275 0.00 13.09 16.22
C LEU A 275 0.72 14.42 16.02
#